data_AF-A0A524I2W9-F1
#
_entry.id   AF-A0A524I2W9-F1
#
_cell.length_a   1.000
_cell.length_b   1.000
_cell.length_c   1.000
_cell.angle_alpha   90.00
_cell.angle_beta   90.00
_cell.angle_gamma   90.00
#
_symmetry.space_group_name_H-M   'P 1'
#
loop_
_entity.id
_entity.type
_entity.pdbx_description
1 polymer ?
#
loop_
_entity_poly.entity_id
_entity_poly.type
_entity_poly.pdbx_seq_one_letter_code
_entity_poly.pdbx_strand_id
1 'polypeptide(L)'
;MAVVLSIAGSDPIGGAGIEADIKAIASMGAHGAVALSAITAQNTVEVLDMFPLPPEQIISQINAVLEDVKPDAVKTGMLHSAGTVKAISPLLKELGVPLVIDPVLFAGVGTALHQEDLADALAKDLFPIATVITPNKEEAEALSGMVITNGDSLDRVGRRLLKMGAEAVLLKGGHLDGKMAVDTLYTKDEIYELASPRLDREVHGAGCTLSSFIACGLASGLTTKEAVKEAKRRIYDSIAMAVPVGRGSLCINPTATLYKEAMRPAVQEAVRSGVRVIEDRMPPQMVPEVGLTLAYALPYPQGYGEVCGVEGRLVRTGDRVCRVGEVRFGGSRHIARVVMAAQAFDPEARCAMNLRFSEENVKRLRRSGLVVASFDRAGEPEMVSSMEWGTAEAIK
;
A
#
# COMPACT_ATOMS: atom_id res chain seq x y z
N MET A 1 1.46 23.88 1.77
CA MET A 1 1.13 22.47 2.11
C MET A 1 -0.30 22.26 1.68
N ALA A 2 -0.59 21.20 0.92
CA ALA A 2 -1.95 20.96 0.43
C ALA A 2 -2.90 20.65 1.59
N VAL A 3 -4.16 21.06 1.49
CA VAL A 3 -5.23 20.79 2.44
C VAL A 3 -6.24 19.83 1.83
N VAL A 4 -6.49 18.70 2.49
CA VAL A 4 -7.48 17.71 2.05
C VAL A 4 -8.59 17.64 3.08
N LEU A 5 -9.83 17.86 2.66
CA LEU A 5 -11.01 17.68 3.52
C LEU A 5 -11.54 16.26 3.39
N SER A 6 -11.55 15.50 4.50
CA SER A 6 -12.21 14.19 4.56
C SER A 6 -13.58 14.30 5.22
N ILE A 7 -14.60 13.77 4.54
CA ILE A 7 -15.99 13.70 5.02
C ILE A 7 -16.34 12.22 5.21
N ALA A 8 -16.30 11.73 6.43
CA ALA A 8 -16.48 10.30 6.74
C ALA A 8 -16.88 10.08 8.21
N GLY A 9 -17.19 8.83 8.56
CA GLY A 9 -17.42 8.45 9.95
C GLY A 9 -16.13 8.33 10.76
N SER A 10 -16.24 8.50 12.08
CA SER A 10 -15.16 8.22 13.05
C SER A 10 -15.16 6.74 13.42
N ASP A 11 -13.99 6.12 13.35
CA ASP A 11 -13.70 4.77 13.83
C ASP A 11 -12.77 4.86 15.07
N PRO A 12 -13.27 4.58 16.28
CA PRO A 12 -12.52 4.80 17.52
C PRO A 12 -11.30 3.90 17.70
N ILE A 13 -11.20 2.76 17.00
CA ILE A 13 -9.95 1.95 17.02
C ILE A 13 -8.85 2.60 16.17
N GLY A 14 -9.23 3.54 15.31
CA GLY A 14 -8.33 4.26 14.41
C GLY A 14 -7.81 3.44 13.24
N GLY A 15 -8.54 2.38 12.86
CA GLY A 15 -8.18 1.48 11.76
C GLY A 15 -8.79 1.87 10.43
N ALA A 16 -9.94 2.56 10.41
CA ALA A 16 -10.58 3.11 9.23
C ALA A 16 -11.09 4.54 9.50
N GLY A 17 -12.10 4.99 8.74
CA GLY A 17 -12.77 6.26 8.97
C GLY A 17 -11.84 7.47 8.87
N ILE A 18 -12.25 8.54 9.54
CA ILE A 18 -11.50 9.80 9.61
C ILE A 18 -10.11 9.59 10.21
N GLU A 19 -9.95 8.70 11.17
CA GLU A 19 -8.68 8.41 11.83
C GLU A 19 -7.65 7.79 10.88
N ALA A 20 -8.07 6.88 10.00
CA ALA A 20 -7.20 6.36 8.95
C ALA A 20 -6.93 7.43 7.88
N ASP A 21 -7.95 8.23 7.53
CA ASP A 21 -7.82 9.31 6.55
C ASP A 21 -6.78 10.35 6.98
N ILE A 22 -6.85 10.88 8.20
CA ILE A 22 -5.89 11.89 8.68
C ILE A 22 -4.46 11.34 8.75
N LYS A 23 -4.28 10.06 9.11
CA LYS A 23 -2.96 9.41 9.12
C LYS A 23 -2.41 9.27 7.70
N ALA A 24 -3.25 8.90 6.74
CA ALA A 24 -2.88 8.79 5.33
C ALA A 24 -2.54 10.17 4.74
N ILE A 25 -3.35 11.19 5.04
CA ILE A 25 -3.15 12.56 4.57
C ILE A 25 -1.83 13.12 5.12
N ALA A 26 -1.60 12.98 6.43
CA ALA A 26 -0.37 13.41 7.06
C ALA A 26 0.86 12.68 6.51
N SER A 27 0.78 11.37 6.24
CA SER A 27 1.91 10.59 5.70
C SER A 27 2.27 10.94 4.25
N MET A 28 1.35 11.59 3.53
CA MET A 28 1.57 12.18 2.21
C MET A 28 2.08 13.63 2.26
N GLY A 29 2.25 14.21 3.45
CA GLY A 29 2.72 15.59 3.63
C GLY A 29 1.65 16.65 3.38
N ALA A 30 0.37 16.29 3.48
CA ALA A 30 -0.77 17.20 3.40
C ALA A 30 -1.40 17.43 4.79
N HIS A 31 -2.19 18.49 4.92
CA HIS A 31 -2.99 18.76 6.12
C HIS A 31 -4.40 18.17 5.95
N GLY A 32 -4.85 17.39 6.93
CA GLY A 32 -6.20 16.83 6.95
C GLY A 32 -7.17 17.75 7.70
N ALA A 33 -8.16 18.29 6.99
CA ALA A 33 -9.37 18.84 7.57
C ALA A 33 -10.46 17.76 7.58
N VAL A 34 -11.42 17.83 8.51
CA VAL A 34 -12.40 16.75 8.70
C VAL A 34 -13.82 17.30 8.89
N ALA A 35 -14.80 16.57 8.37
CA ALA A 35 -16.21 16.71 8.75
C ALA A 35 -16.75 15.30 9.05
N LEU A 36 -17.18 15.08 10.29
CA LEU A 36 -17.73 13.80 10.72
C LEU A 36 -19.13 13.61 10.14
N SER A 37 -19.41 12.44 9.56
CA SER A 37 -20.74 12.04 9.11
C SER A 37 -21.47 11.15 10.12
N ALA A 38 -20.71 10.41 10.93
CA ALA A 38 -21.20 9.53 11.98
C ALA A 38 -20.08 9.24 12.99
N ILE A 39 -20.46 8.77 14.16
CA ILE A 39 -19.53 8.23 15.16
C ILE A 39 -19.91 6.76 15.37
N THR A 40 -18.95 5.84 15.34
CA THR A 40 -19.21 4.42 15.61
C THR A 40 -18.69 4.02 16.99
N ALA A 41 -19.37 3.05 17.62
CA ALA A 41 -18.77 2.22 18.65
C ALA A 41 -18.25 0.97 17.95
N GLN A 42 -16.95 0.94 17.63
CA GLN A 42 -16.36 -0.11 16.81
C GLN A 42 -15.02 -0.57 17.39
N ASN A 43 -14.68 -1.84 17.15
CA ASN A 43 -13.37 -2.40 17.46
C ASN A 43 -12.86 -3.25 16.28
N THR A 44 -11.75 -3.97 16.46
CA THR A 44 -11.15 -4.79 15.38
C THR A 44 -11.98 -6.02 14.99
N VAL A 45 -13.03 -6.34 15.75
CA VAL A 45 -13.86 -7.54 15.57
C VAL A 45 -15.20 -7.20 14.97
N GLU A 46 -15.85 -6.11 15.41
CA GLU A 46 -17.20 -5.75 15.00
C GLU A 46 -17.54 -4.26 15.18
N VAL A 47 -18.63 -3.84 14.54
CA VAL A 47 -19.31 -2.57 14.80
C VAL A 47 -20.48 -2.83 15.75
N LEU A 48 -20.43 -2.25 16.95
CA LEU A 48 -21.42 -2.46 18.01
C LEU A 48 -22.59 -1.48 17.89
N ASP A 49 -22.31 -0.23 17.54
CA ASP A 49 -23.30 0.82 17.42
C ASP A 49 -22.81 1.92 16.46
N MET A 50 -23.74 2.72 15.96
CA MET A 50 -23.46 3.86 15.09
C MET A 50 -24.43 4.99 15.38
N PHE A 51 -23.89 6.18 15.62
CA PHE A 51 -24.63 7.42 15.75
C PHE A 51 -24.41 8.29 14.51
N PRO A 52 -25.35 8.32 13.55
CA PRO A 52 -25.26 9.20 12.40
C PRO A 52 -25.49 10.66 12.81
N LEU A 53 -24.65 11.56 12.31
CA LEU A 53 -24.81 12.98 12.57
C LEU A 53 -25.91 13.55 11.66
N PRO A 54 -26.73 14.49 12.17
CA PRO A 54 -27.71 15.18 11.35
C PRO A 54 -27.03 15.93 10.19
N PRO A 55 -27.59 15.93 8.96
CA PRO A 55 -26.98 16.60 7.81
C PRO A 55 -26.57 18.05 8.08
N GLU A 56 -27.38 18.82 8.81
CA GLU A 56 -27.08 20.20 9.19
C GLU A 56 -25.79 20.35 10.02
N GLN A 57 -25.45 19.35 10.85
CA GLN A 57 -24.19 19.34 11.59
C GLN A 57 -23.00 19.04 10.69
N ILE A 58 -23.18 18.19 9.67
CA ILE A 58 -22.15 17.90 8.67
C ILE A 58 -21.88 19.15 7.84
N ILE A 59 -22.94 19.84 7.40
CA ILE A 59 -22.85 21.11 6.67
C ILE A 59 -22.16 22.19 7.51
N SER A 60 -22.50 22.31 8.80
CA SER A 60 -21.86 23.27 9.69
C SER A 60 -20.35 23.04 9.83
N GLN A 61 -19.92 21.77 9.91
CA GLN A 61 -18.48 21.44 9.96
C GLN A 61 -17.78 21.79 8.65
N ILE A 62 -18.38 21.44 7.50
CA ILE A 62 -17.84 21.78 6.18
C ILE A 62 -17.71 23.30 6.05
N ASN A 63 -18.77 24.06 6.35
CA ASN A 63 -18.74 25.52 6.26
C ASN A 63 -17.69 26.15 7.18
N ALA A 64 -17.54 25.65 8.42
CA ALA A 64 -16.51 26.14 9.32
C ALA A 64 -15.09 25.96 8.75
N VAL A 65 -14.84 24.85 8.04
CA VAL A 65 -13.56 24.67 7.31
C VAL A 65 -13.47 25.64 6.13
N LEU A 66 -14.52 25.74 5.31
CA LEU A 66 -14.53 26.56 4.09
C LEU A 66 -14.45 28.07 4.35
N GLU A 67 -14.91 28.53 5.51
CA GLU A 67 -14.80 29.93 5.95
C GLU A 67 -13.35 30.34 6.23
N ASP A 68 -12.49 29.40 6.61
CA ASP A 68 -11.08 29.64 6.94
C ASP A 68 -10.13 29.23 5.80
N VAL A 69 -10.37 28.05 5.20
CA VAL A 69 -9.48 27.48 4.18
C VAL A 69 -10.26 26.78 3.07
N LYS A 70 -9.92 27.10 1.82
CA LYS A 70 -10.37 26.33 0.66
C LYS A 70 -9.51 25.05 0.57
N PRO A 71 -10.10 23.83 0.65
CA PRO A 71 -9.36 22.60 0.46
C PRO A 71 -8.85 22.47 -0.99
N ASP A 72 -7.71 21.82 -1.18
CA ASP A 72 -7.15 21.50 -2.49
C ASP A 72 -7.74 20.21 -3.07
N ALA A 73 -8.31 19.34 -2.24
CA ALA A 73 -9.12 18.21 -2.65
C ALA A 73 -10.10 17.81 -1.53
N VAL A 74 -11.14 17.06 -1.90
CA VAL A 74 -12.11 16.47 -0.96
C VAL A 74 -12.14 14.96 -1.14
N LYS A 75 -12.23 14.23 -0.03
CA LYS A 75 -12.51 12.80 0.00
C LYS A 75 -13.80 12.55 0.77
N THR A 76 -14.67 11.70 0.24
CA THR A 76 -15.83 11.19 0.99
C THR A 76 -15.63 9.72 1.31
N GLY A 77 -15.93 9.32 2.54
CA GLY A 77 -16.04 7.92 2.97
C GLY A 77 -17.49 7.55 3.27
N MET A 78 -17.72 6.85 4.39
CA MET A 78 -19.07 6.52 4.84
C MET A 78 -19.92 7.79 5.05
N LEU A 79 -21.01 7.96 4.28
CA LEU A 79 -21.96 9.07 4.41
C LEU A 79 -23.30 8.68 5.05
N HIS A 80 -23.51 7.37 5.25
CA HIS A 80 -24.66 6.74 5.91
C HIS A 80 -26.05 6.89 5.23
N SER A 81 -26.42 8.08 4.72
CA SER A 81 -27.77 8.34 4.21
C SER A 81 -27.82 9.16 2.92
N ALA A 82 -28.88 8.96 2.13
CA ALA A 82 -29.19 9.79 0.98
C ALA A 82 -29.43 11.27 1.33
N GLY A 83 -29.94 11.55 2.54
CA GLY A 83 -30.14 12.91 3.05
C GLY A 83 -28.81 13.66 3.19
N THR A 84 -27.79 13.01 3.76
CA THR A 84 -26.42 13.54 3.85
C THR A 84 -25.86 13.84 2.46
N VAL A 85 -25.97 12.89 1.52
CA VAL A 85 -25.47 13.05 0.15
C VAL A 85 -26.09 14.26 -0.54
N LYS A 86 -27.41 14.42 -0.47
CA LYS A 86 -28.15 15.54 -1.06
C LYS A 86 -27.80 16.88 -0.40
N ALA A 87 -27.50 16.87 0.89
CA ALA A 87 -27.14 18.08 1.62
C ALA A 87 -25.73 18.58 1.22
N ILE A 88 -24.75 17.70 1.10
CA ILE A 88 -23.35 18.10 0.84
C ILE A 88 -23.06 18.32 -0.65
N SER A 89 -23.78 17.66 -1.56
CA SER A 89 -23.44 17.70 -3.00
C SER A 89 -23.42 19.09 -3.63
N PRO A 90 -24.32 20.06 -3.29
CA PRO A 90 -24.26 21.39 -3.86
C PRO A 90 -22.99 22.14 -3.44
N LEU A 91 -22.62 22.05 -2.15
CA LEU A 91 -21.40 22.67 -1.62
C LEU A 91 -20.15 22.09 -2.29
N LEU A 92 -20.07 20.77 -2.41
CA LEU A 92 -18.91 20.12 -3.03
C LEU A 92 -18.78 20.48 -4.51
N LYS A 93 -19.91 20.65 -5.22
CA LYS A 93 -19.92 21.10 -6.61
C LYS A 93 -19.38 22.53 -6.76
N GLU A 94 -19.73 23.43 -5.84
CA GLU A 94 -19.29 24.83 -5.86
C GLU A 94 -17.78 24.99 -5.58
N LEU A 95 -17.16 24.08 -4.83
CA LEU A 95 -15.72 24.13 -4.55
C LEU A 95 -14.86 24.04 -5.81
N GLY A 96 -15.28 23.21 -6.78
CA GLY A 96 -14.55 23.00 -8.03
C GLY A 96 -13.15 22.42 -7.83
N VAL A 97 -12.97 21.56 -6.83
CA VAL A 97 -11.70 20.89 -6.50
C VAL A 97 -11.83 19.39 -6.72
N PRO A 98 -10.72 18.64 -6.89
CA PRO A 98 -10.77 17.21 -7.04
C PRO A 98 -11.58 16.51 -5.94
N LEU A 99 -12.51 15.66 -6.34
CA LEU A 99 -13.40 14.91 -5.44
C LEU A 99 -13.17 13.41 -5.60
N VAL A 100 -12.70 12.77 -4.53
CA VAL A 100 -12.52 11.31 -4.46
C VAL A 100 -13.63 10.70 -3.61
N ILE A 101 -14.39 9.78 -4.19
CA ILE A 101 -15.51 9.14 -3.50
C ILE A 101 -15.20 7.67 -3.26
N ASP A 102 -15.06 7.29 -2.00
CA ASP A 102 -15.14 5.90 -1.57
C ASP A 102 -16.62 5.60 -1.23
N PRO A 103 -17.35 4.80 -2.03
CA PRO A 103 -18.80 4.68 -1.89
C PRO A 103 -19.27 4.10 -0.55
N VAL A 104 -18.43 3.27 0.10
CA VAL A 104 -18.65 2.62 1.41
C VAL A 104 -20.12 2.22 1.63
N LEU A 105 -20.57 1.23 0.87
CA LEU A 105 -21.95 0.70 1.00
C LEU A 105 -22.04 -0.34 2.12
N PHE A 106 -20.96 -1.07 2.40
CA PHE A 106 -20.94 -2.16 3.37
C PHE A 106 -19.87 -1.89 4.44
N ALA A 107 -20.09 -2.33 5.69
CA ALA A 107 -19.04 -2.35 6.69
C ALA A 107 -17.94 -3.35 6.29
N GLY A 108 -16.70 -3.03 6.64
CA GLY A 108 -15.60 -4.00 6.59
C GLY A 108 -15.83 -5.27 7.43
N VAL A 109 -16.84 -5.26 8.32
CA VAL A 109 -17.26 -6.40 9.16
C VAL A 109 -18.64 -6.97 8.75
N GLY A 110 -19.13 -6.70 7.54
CA GLY A 110 -20.31 -7.38 6.97
C GLY A 110 -21.68 -6.86 7.42
N THR A 111 -21.76 -5.78 8.19
CA THR A 111 -23.02 -5.10 8.53
C THR A 111 -23.37 -4.05 7.45
N ALA A 112 -24.62 -3.98 7.02
CA ALA A 112 -25.07 -2.90 6.13
C ALA A 112 -24.97 -1.55 6.86
N LEU A 113 -24.17 -0.62 6.33
CA LEU A 113 -23.96 0.72 6.90
C LEU A 113 -24.85 1.80 6.25
N HIS A 114 -25.64 1.42 5.26
CA HIS A 114 -26.44 2.32 4.45
C HIS A 114 -27.94 2.16 4.71
N GLN A 115 -28.67 3.27 4.56
CA GLN A 115 -30.11 3.25 4.40
C GLN A 115 -30.49 2.97 2.93
N GLU A 116 -31.74 2.54 2.71
CA GLU A 116 -32.33 2.47 1.37
C GLU A 116 -32.08 3.80 0.62
N ASP A 117 -31.80 3.72 -0.69
CA ASP A 117 -31.51 4.82 -1.62
C ASP A 117 -30.13 5.51 -1.54
N LEU A 118 -29.18 5.08 -0.68
CA LEU A 118 -27.85 5.70 -0.65
C LEU A 118 -27.11 5.57 -2.00
N ALA A 119 -27.11 4.38 -2.59
CA ALA A 119 -26.47 4.11 -3.87
C ALA A 119 -27.01 5.02 -5.00
N ASP A 120 -28.32 5.23 -5.03
CA ASP A 120 -28.98 6.09 -6.01
C ASP A 120 -28.64 7.56 -5.80
N ALA A 121 -28.57 8.01 -4.54
CA ALA A 121 -28.15 9.37 -4.22
C ALA A 121 -26.68 9.63 -4.62
N LEU A 122 -25.78 8.69 -4.32
CA LEU A 122 -24.37 8.78 -4.75
C LEU A 122 -24.28 8.91 -6.28
N ALA A 123 -24.97 8.03 -6.99
CA ALA A 123 -24.99 7.99 -8.45
C ALA A 123 -25.56 9.27 -9.09
N LYS A 124 -26.62 9.83 -8.51
CA LYS A 124 -27.32 10.98 -9.07
C LYS A 124 -26.66 12.30 -8.70
N ASP A 125 -26.21 12.44 -7.45
CA ASP A 125 -25.88 13.73 -6.86
C ASP A 125 -24.37 13.93 -6.68
N LEU A 126 -23.55 12.87 -6.53
CA LEU A 126 -22.10 13.01 -6.33
C LEU A 126 -21.23 12.47 -7.48
N PHE A 127 -21.57 11.34 -8.08
CA PHE A 127 -20.77 10.78 -9.18
C PHE A 127 -20.59 11.75 -10.35
N PRO A 128 -21.58 12.56 -10.77
CA PRO A 128 -21.42 13.53 -11.85
C PRO A 128 -20.40 14.65 -11.57
N ILE A 129 -19.96 14.82 -10.32
CA ILE A 129 -18.96 15.82 -9.91
C ILE A 129 -17.68 15.15 -9.37
N ALA A 130 -17.58 13.83 -9.46
CA ALA A 130 -16.45 13.06 -8.93
C ALA A 130 -15.29 13.01 -9.92
N THR A 131 -14.08 13.32 -9.43
CA THR A 131 -12.84 13.10 -10.19
C THR A 131 -12.51 11.61 -10.23
N VAL A 132 -12.67 10.90 -9.10
CA VAL A 132 -12.46 9.45 -9.02
C VAL A 132 -13.48 8.84 -8.05
N ILE A 133 -14.09 7.73 -8.44
CA ILE A 133 -14.78 6.84 -7.50
C ILE A 133 -13.98 5.54 -7.31
N THR A 134 -13.96 4.98 -6.10
CA THR A 134 -13.12 3.83 -5.74
C THR A 134 -13.90 2.60 -5.24
N PRO A 135 -14.90 2.07 -5.97
CA PRO A 135 -15.69 0.93 -5.51
C PRO A 135 -14.86 -0.36 -5.43
N ASN A 136 -15.14 -1.19 -4.42
CA ASN A 136 -14.74 -2.60 -4.39
C ASN A 136 -15.66 -3.44 -5.29
N LYS A 137 -15.43 -4.76 -5.37
CA LYS A 137 -16.25 -5.67 -6.18
C LYS A 137 -17.74 -5.59 -5.80
N GLU A 138 -18.06 -5.79 -4.53
CA GLU A 138 -19.45 -5.84 -4.04
C GLU A 138 -20.16 -4.49 -4.24
N GLU A 139 -19.47 -3.39 -3.98
CA GLU A 139 -19.96 -2.03 -4.22
C GLU A 139 -20.17 -1.78 -5.70
N ALA A 140 -19.26 -2.22 -6.56
CA ALA A 140 -19.38 -2.07 -8.01
C ALA A 140 -20.57 -2.87 -8.56
N GLU A 141 -20.79 -4.09 -8.05
CA GLU A 141 -21.95 -4.91 -8.42
C GLU A 141 -23.26 -4.27 -7.98
N ALA A 142 -23.33 -3.78 -6.74
CA ALA A 142 -24.50 -3.06 -6.21
C ALA A 142 -24.82 -1.77 -6.99
N LEU A 143 -23.79 -0.95 -7.30
CA LEU A 143 -23.97 0.32 -8.01
C LEU A 143 -24.32 0.11 -9.50
N SER A 144 -23.77 -0.93 -10.13
CA SER A 144 -23.99 -1.17 -11.56
C SER A 144 -25.23 -2.02 -11.85
N GLY A 145 -25.71 -2.79 -10.87
CA GLY A 145 -26.72 -3.83 -11.05
C GLY A 145 -26.23 -5.01 -11.90
N MET A 146 -24.91 -5.23 -12.00
CA MET A 146 -24.29 -6.27 -12.81
C MET A 146 -23.34 -7.11 -11.96
N VAL A 147 -23.26 -8.42 -12.20
CA VAL A 147 -22.35 -9.33 -11.48
C VAL A 147 -21.01 -9.44 -12.21
N ILE A 148 -19.91 -9.42 -11.46
CA ILE A 148 -18.53 -9.59 -11.94
C ILE A 148 -18.10 -11.05 -11.73
N THR A 149 -18.02 -11.79 -12.84
CA THR A 149 -17.60 -13.20 -12.87
C THR A 149 -16.30 -13.45 -13.64
N ASN A 150 -15.91 -12.53 -14.52
CA ASN A 150 -14.71 -12.61 -15.36
C ASN A 150 -14.28 -11.21 -15.87
N GLY A 151 -13.18 -11.16 -16.63
CA GLY A 151 -12.64 -9.92 -17.19
C GLY A 151 -13.63 -9.11 -18.05
N ASP A 152 -14.44 -9.79 -18.87
CA ASP A 152 -15.43 -9.12 -19.74
C ASP A 152 -16.55 -8.48 -18.92
N SER A 153 -17.04 -9.17 -17.89
CA SER A 153 -18.02 -8.59 -16.95
C SER A 153 -17.44 -7.43 -16.16
N LEU A 154 -16.16 -7.52 -15.76
CA LEU A 154 -15.44 -6.47 -15.05
C LEU A 154 -15.31 -5.19 -15.91
N ASP A 155 -14.95 -5.32 -17.20
CA ASP A 155 -14.90 -4.19 -18.14
C ASP A 155 -16.29 -3.55 -18.34
N ARG A 156 -17.34 -4.36 -18.50
CA ARG A 156 -18.71 -3.85 -18.63
C ARG A 156 -19.16 -3.08 -17.39
N VAL A 157 -18.85 -3.58 -16.20
CA VAL A 157 -19.17 -2.90 -14.93
C VAL A 157 -18.39 -1.59 -14.81
N GLY A 158 -17.07 -1.60 -15.04
CA GLY A 158 -16.24 -0.39 -15.00
C GLY A 158 -16.75 0.71 -15.94
N ARG A 159 -17.08 0.35 -17.19
CA ARG A 159 -17.67 1.29 -18.17
C ARG A 159 -19.08 1.75 -17.78
N ARG A 160 -19.89 0.89 -17.16
CA ARG A 160 -21.24 1.25 -16.70
C ARG A 160 -21.16 2.31 -15.60
N LEU A 161 -20.26 2.12 -14.63
CA LEU A 161 -20.01 3.06 -13.55
C LEU A 161 -19.49 4.40 -14.07
N LEU A 162 -18.58 4.39 -15.05
CA LEU A 162 -18.08 5.61 -15.67
C LEU A 162 -19.21 6.42 -16.33
N LYS A 163 -20.18 5.73 -16.96
CA LYS A 163 -21.38 6.37 -17.55
C LYS A 163 -22.33 6.98 -16.50
N MET A 164 -22.13 6.73 -15.21
CA MET A 164 -22.90 7.37 -14.14
C MET A 164 -22.41 8.80 -13.82
N GLY A 165 -21.28 9.23 -14.41
CA GLY A 165 -20.88 10.63 -14.45
C GLY A 165 -19.48 10.93 -13.93
N ALA A 166 -18.86 9.99 -13.21
CA ALA A 166 -17.50 10.17 -12.69
C ALA A 166 -16.49 10.34 -13.83
N GLU A 167 -15.46 11.16 -13.61
CA GLU A 167 -14.37 11.32 -14.59
C GLU A 167 -13.51 10.05 -14.69
N ALA A 168 -13.35 9.33 -13.58
CA ALA A 168 -12.68 8.04 -13.53
C ALA A 168 -13.26 7.10 -12.48
N VAL A 169 -13.08 5.79 -12.71
CA VAL A 169 -13.50 4.70 -11.80
C VAL A 169 -12.31 3.81 -11.51
N LEU A 170 -11.87 3.71 -10.26
CA LEU A 170 -10.89 2.72 -9.82
C LEU A 170 -11.63 1.52 -9.23
N LEU A 171 -11.78 0.46 -10.01
CA LEU A 171 -12.37 -0.78 -9.55
C LEU A 171 -11.30 -1.61 -8.82
N LYS A 172 -11.49 -1.79 -7.51
CA LYS A 172 -10.54 -2.50 -6.65
C LYS A 172 -10.71 -4.01 -6.83
N GLY A 173 -9.73 -4.68 -7.42
CA GLY A 173 -9.77 -6.11 -7.73
C GLY A 173 -9.10 -7.00 -6.68
N GLY A 174 -8.83 -6.46 -5.50
CA GLY A 174 -8.36 -7.21 -4.33
C GLY A 174 -9.21 -8.44 -3.95
N HIS A 175 -10.40 -8.64 -4.52
CA HIS A 175 -11.27 -9.79 -4.24
C HIS A 175 -11.26 -10.87 -5.34
N LEU A 176 -10.47 -10.70 -6.41
CA LEU A 176 -10.32 -11.72 -7.46
C LEU A 176 -9.20 -12.72 -7.08
N ASP A 177 -9.47 -14.02 -7.27
CA ASP A 177 -8.50 -15.08 -6.99
C ASP A 177 -7.22 -14.90 -7.80
N GLY A 178 -6.07 -15.22 -7.17
CA GLY A 178 -4.78 -15.23 -7.82
C GLY A 178 -3.65 -14.64 -6.99
N LYS A 179 -2.42 -14.79 -7.50
CA LYS A 179 -1.19 -14.32 -6.83
C LYS A 179 -0.97 -12.81 -6.89
N MET A 180 -1.75 -12.11 -7.72
CA MET A 180 -1.66 -10.66 -7.93
C MET A 180 -2.97 -9.99 -7.56
N ALA A 181 -2.89 -8.84 -6.89
CA ALA A 181 -4.01 -7.95 -6.67
C ALA A 181 -4.01 -6.86 -7.75
N VAL A 182 -4.91 -7.00 -8.73
CA VAL A 182 -5.03 -6.09 -9.87
C VAL A 182 -6.19 -5.12 -9.63
N ASP A 183 -5.90 -3.82 -9.63
CA ASP A 183 -6.94 -2.78 -9.66
C ASP A 183 -7.01 -2.18 -11.07
N THR A 184 -8.21 -1.86 -11.54
CA THR A 184 -8.41 -1.36 -12.90
C THR A 184 -9.00 0.06 -12.84
N LEU A 185 -8.24 1.02 -13.36
CA LEU A 185 -8.66 2.41 -13.51
C LEU A 185 -9.27 2.61 -14.90
N TYR A 186 -10.55 2.96 -14.93
CA TYR A 186 -11.29 3.35 -16.13
C TYR A 186 -11.35 4.87 -16.22
N THR A 187 -11.03 5.40 -17.39
CA THR A 187 -11.23 6.80 -17.75
C THR A 187 -12.00 6.89 -19.07
N LYS A 188 -12.33 8.09 -19.53
CA LYS A 188 -12.98 8.27 -20.85
C LYS A 188 -12.10 7.80 -22.01
N ASP A 189 -10.78 7.97 -21.88
CA ASP A 189 -9.82 7.76 -22.97
C ASP A 189 -9.15 6.39 -22.88
N GLU A 190 -8.82 5.94 -21.67
CA GLU A 190 -7.94 4.80 -21.45
C GLU A 190 -8.35 3.94 -20.25
N ILE A 191 -7.88 2.69 -20.26
CA ILE A 191 -8.00 1.73 -19.16
C ILE A 191 -6.59 1.37 -18.70
N TYR A 192 -6.37 1.40 -17.39
CA TYR A 192 -5.09 1.10 -16.78
C TYR A 192 -5.21 0.02 -15.72
N GLU A 193 -4.37 -0.99 -15.80
CA GLU A 193 -4.26 -2.03 -14.78
C GLU A 193 -3.05 -1.76 -13.87
N LEU A 194 -3.28 -1.85 -12.57
CA LEU A 194 -2.26 -1.72 -11.54
C LEU A 194 -2.18 -3.02 -10.75
N ALA A 195 -1.15 -3.82 -11.05
CA ALA A 195 -0.90 -5.09 -10.38
C ALA A 195 0.17 -4.95 -9.28
N SER A 196 -0.10 -5.55 -8.13
CA SER A 196 0.89 -5.79 -7.07
C SER A 196 0.80 -7.24 -6.60
N PRO A 197 1.86 -7.82 -6.01
CA PRO A 197 1.74 -9.11 -5.33
C PRO A 197 0.60 -9.08 -4.31
N ARG A 198 -0.15 -10.17 -4.22
CA ARG A 198 -1.18 -10.31 -3.17
C ARG A 198 -0.49 -10.62 -1.85
N LEU A 199 -0.86 -9.88 -0.81
CA LEU A 199 -0.45 -10.15 0.56
C LEU A 199 -1.54 -10.99 1.22
N ASP A 200 -1.15 -12.08 1.88
CA ASP A 200 -2.05 -12.92 2.66
C ASP A 200 -2.32 -12.26 4.03
N ARG A 201 -3.05 -11.15 3.99
CA ARG A 201 -3.37 -10.31 5.15
C ARG A 201 -4.76 -9.71 5.00
N GLU A 202 -5.61 -9.99 5.98
CA GLU A 202 -6.87 -9.27 6.14
C GLU A 202 -6.63 -8.02 6.98
N VAL A 203 -7.02 -6.87 6.44
CA VAL A 203 -6.80 -5.57 7.08
C VAL A 203 -8.07 -4.73 7.09
N HIS A 204 -8.29 -4.06 8.21
CA HIS A 204 -9.34 -3.07 8.36
C HIS A 204 -8.86 -1.70 7.85
N GLY A 205 -9.67 -1.03 7.03
CA GLY A 205 -9.45 0.35 6.55
C GLY A 205 -8.61 0.56 5.29
N ALA A 206 -8.33 -0.50 4.52
CA ALA A 206 -7.56 -0.37 3.27
C ALA A 206 -8.24 0.54 2.23
N GLY A 207 -9.57 0.46 2.08
CA GLY A 207 -10.33 1.30 1.14
C GLY A 207 -10.26 2.80 1.46
N CYS A 208 -10.51 3.17 2.72
CA CYS A 208 -10.43 4.56 3.18
C CYS A 208 -9.02 5.12 3.03
N THR A 209 -8.02 4.32 3.36
CA THR A 209 -6.61 4.72 3.22
C THR A 209 -6.22 4.95 1.76
N LEU A 210 -6.64 4.05 0.85
CA LEU A 210 -6.38 4.16 -0.58
C LEU A 210 -7.00 5.44 -1.18
N SER A 211 -8.28 5.69 -0.91
CA SER A 211 -8.98 6.88 -1.40
C SER A 211 -8.37 8.17 -0.85
N SER A 212 -7.93 8.18 0.41
CA SER A 212 -7.20 9.30 1.01
C SER A 212 -5.84 9.55 0.34
N PHE A 213 -5.08 8.50 -0.01
CA PHE A 213 -3.84 8.67 -0.78
C PHE A 213 -4.10 9.24 -2.19
N ILE A 214 -5.17 8.82 -2.86
CA ILE A 214 -5.56 9.36 -4.17
C ILE A 214 -5.90 10.85 -4.03
N ALA A 215 -6.70 11.22 -3.02
CA ALA A 215 -7.07 12.62 -2.78
C ALA A 215 -5.83 13.50 -2.53
N CYS A 216 -4.85 13.01 -1.76
CA CYS A 216 -3.58 13.73 -1.53
C CYS A 216 -2.74 13.87 -2.80
N GLY A 217 -2.70 12.84 -3.64
CA GLY A 217 -2.02 12.89 -4.92
C GLY A 217 -2.62 13.98 -5.83
N LEU A 218 -3.94 13.99 -5.94
CA LEU A 218 -4.68 14.99 -6.72
C LEU A 218 -4.49 16.41 -6.15
N ALA A 219 -4.59 16.57 -4.83
CA ALA A 219 -4.34 17.84 -4.14
C ALA A 219 -2.91 18.38 -4.36
N SER A 220 -1.95 17.47 -4.61
CA SER A 220 -0.56 17.82 -4.91
C SER A 220 -0.31 18.07 -6.40
N GLY A 221 -1.35 18.06 -7.24
CA GLY A 221 -1.26 18.34 -8.68
C GLY A 221 -0.90 17.13 -9.55
N LEU A 222 -0.94 15.90 -9.02
CA LEU A 222 -0.76 14.70 -9.84
C LEU A 222 -1.98 14.48 -10.75
N THR A 223 -1.75 13.89 -11.93
CA THR A 223 -2.86 13.37 -12.74
C THR A 223 -3.56 12.21 -12.03
N THR A 224 -4.81 11.91 -12.38
CA THR A 224 -5.56 10.77 -11.81
C THR A 224 -4.78 9.46 -11.88
N LYS A 225 -4.13 9.18 -13.01
CA LYS A 225 -3.30 7.98 -13.19
C LYS A 225 -2.11 7.95 -12.25
N GLU A 226 -1.40 9.06 -12.10
CA GLU A 226 -0.24 9.18 -11.20
C GLU A 226 -0.65 9.08 -9.74
N ALA A 227 -1.75 9.74 -9.35
CA ALA A 227 -2.31 9.68 -8.00
C ALA A 227 -2.71 8.25 -7.62
N VAL A 228 -3.41 7.53 -8.51
CA VAL A 228 -3.78 6.11 -8.31
C VAL A 228 -2.54 5.22 -8.24
N LYS A 229 -1.53 5.45 -9.08
CA LYS A 229 -0.28 4.69 -9.06
C LYS A 229 0.49 4.87 -7.75
N GLU A 230 0.64 6.10 -7.27
CA GLU A 230 1.29 6.37 -5.99
C GLU A 230 0.47 5.80 -4.82
N ALA A 231 -0.86 5.95 -4.85
CA ALA A 231 -1.75 5.37 -3.85
C ALA A 231 -1.65 3.83 -3.79
N LYS A 232 -1.57 3.15 -4.94
CA LYS A 232 -1.35 1.70 -5.03
C LYS A 232 -0.02 1.26 -4.41
N ARG A 233 1.04 2.05 -4.61
CA ARG A 233 2.35 1.80 -3.98
C ARG A 233 2.29 1.98 -2.46
N ARG A 234 1.67 3.06 -1.99
CA ARG A 234 1.53 3.39 -0.56
C ARG A 234 0.64 2.41 0.19
N ILE A 235 -0.47 1.98 -0.42
CA ILE A 235 -1.39 1.03 0.22
C ILE A 235 -0.74 -0.33 0.40
N TYR A 236 0.14 -0.76 -0.53
CA TYR A 236 0.88 -2.00 -0.39
C TYR A 236 1.72 -2.01 0.89
N ASP A 237 2.52 -0.95 1.12
CA ASP A 237 3.29 -0.81 2.37
C ASP A 237 2.38 -0.80 3.60
N SER A 238 1.24 -0.11 3.50
CA SER A 238 0.28 0.04 4.59
C SER A 238 -0.37 -1.28 5.00
N ILE A 239 -0.63 -2.16 4.03
CA ILE A 239 -1.13 -3.53 4.25
C ILE A 239 -0.01 -4.43 4.80
N ALA A 240 1.18 -4.36 4.19
CA ALA A 240 2.30 -5.21 4.56
C ALA A 240 2.75 -4.97 6.01
N MET A 241 2.76 -3.71 6.43
CA MET A 241 3.12 -3.27 7.78
C MET A 241 1.90 -2.99 8.67
N ALA A 242 0.75 -3.61 8.37
CA ALA A 242 -0.44 -3.56 9.21
C ALA A 242 -0.15 -4.16 10.60
N VAL A 243 -0.84 -3.63 11.62
CA VAL A 243 -0.50 -3.86 13.03
C VAL A 243 -1.60 -4.62 13.79
N PRO A 244 -1.26 -5.59 14.65
CA PRO A 244 -2.22 -6.29 15.50
C PRO A 244 -2.57 -5.44 16.73
N VAL A 245 -3.52 -4.53 16.60
CA VAL A 245 -3.96 -3.64 17.69
C VAL A 245 -4.92 -4.34 18.66
N GLY A 246 -5.82 -5.15 18.11
CA GLY A 246 -6.84 -5.89 18.86
C GLY A 246 -6.79 -7.38 18.59
N ARG A 247 -7.90 -8.06 18.86
CA ARG A 247 -8.03 -9.52 18.71
C ARG A 247 -8.62 -9.95 17.37
N GLY A 248 -9.13 -9.00 16.58
CA GLY A 248 -9.73 -9.24 15.27
C GLY A 248 -8.77 -8.90 14.14
N SER A 249 -9.29 -8.29 13.07
CA SER A 249 -8.51 -7.94 11.88
C SER A 249 -7.36 -6.98 12.20
N LEU A 250 -6.28 -7.06 11.43
CA LEU A 250 -5.16 -6.14 11.54
C LEU A 250 -5.61 -4.72 11.18
N CYS A 251 -5.11 -3.71 11.89
CA CYS A 251 -5.33 -2.32 11.50
C CYS A 251 -4.32 -1.93 10.42
N ILE A 252 -4.81 -1.33 9.33
CA ILE A 252 -3.95 -0.73 8.31
C ILE A 252 -2.96 0.27 8.95
N ASN A 253 -1.77 0.40 8.37
CA ASN A 253 -0.77 1.36 8.81
C ASN A 253 -0.54 2.45 7.74
N PRO A 254 -1.34 3.54 7.70
CA PRO A 254 -1.21 4.57 6.68
C PRO A 254 0.15 5.30 6.68
N THR A 255 0.90 5.18 7.77
CA THR A 255 2.23 5.78 7.96
C THR A 255 3.39 4.85 7.55
N ALA A 256 3.10 3.63 7.05
CA ALA A 256 4.12 2.62 6.75
C ALA A 256 5.25 3.12 5.85
N THR A 257 4.93 3.79 4.74
CA THR A 257 5.95 4.33 3.83
C THR A 257 6.80 5.42 4.49
N LEU A 258 6.21 6.24 5.38
CA LEU A 258 6.98 7.23 6.14
C LEU A 258 7.98 6.55 7.09
N TYR A 259 7.58 5.47 7.75
CA TYR A 259 8.49 4.67 8.58
C TYR A 259 9.61 4.04 7.74
N LYS A 260 9.29 3.51 6.55
CA LYS A 260 10.30 2.97 5.64
C LYS A 260 11.34 4.03 5.26
N GLU A 261 10.91 5.24 4.90
CA GLU A 261 11.82 6.36 4.60
C GLU A 261 12.67 6.74 5.82
N ALA A 262 12.09 6.81 7.02
CA ALA A 262 12.81 7.08 8.25
C ALA A 262 13.84 5.99 8.62
N MET A 263 13.61 4.73 8.22
CA MET A 263 14.54 3.62 8.44
C MET A 263 15.76 3.65 7.50
N ARG A 264 15.71 4.37 6.38
CA ARG A 264 16.76 4.33 5.35
C ARG A 264 18.15 4.68 5.88
N PRO A 265 18.36 5.76 6.65
CA PRO A 265 19.68 6.09 7.18
C PRO A 265 20.24 4.99 8.10
N ALA A 266 19.39 4.41 8.95
CA ALA A 266 19.80 3.36 9.88
C ALA A 266 20.19 2.07 9.14
N VAL A 267 19.42 1.66 8.13
CA VAL A 267 19.75 0.50 7.29
C VAL A 267 21.05 0.75 6.51
N GLN A 268 21.24 1.95 5.96
CA GLN A 268 22.47 2.30 5.25
C GLN A 268 23.70 2.26 6.16
N GLU A 269 23.58 2.77 7.39
CA GLU A 269 24.67 2.71 8.36
C GLU A 269 24.94 1.28 8.85
N ALA A 270 23.92 0.45 9.00
CA ALA A 270 24.09 -0.97 9.32
C ALA A 270 24.91 -1.70 8.23
N VAL A 271 24.63 -1.44 6.95
CA VAL A 271 25.42 -2.01 5.84
C VAL A 271 26.84 -1.46 5.85
N ARG A 272 27.06 -0.15 6.06
CA ARG A 272 28.41 0.43 6.19
C ARG A 272 29.20 -0.19 7.33
N SER A 273 28.56 -0.40 8.48
CA SER A 273 29.16 -1.05 9.63
C SER A 273 29.53 -2.51 9.31
N GLY A 274 28.63 -3.27 8.68
CA GLY A 274 28.90 -4.63 8.24
C GLY A 274 30.06 -4.72 7.24
N VAL A 275 30.14 -3.77 6.29
CA VAL A 275 31.26 -3.66 5.35
C VAL A 275 32.58 -3.42 6.09
N ARG A 276 32.63 -2.48 7.05
CA ARG A 276 33.85 -2.23 7.85
C ARG A 276 34.30 -3.50 8.59
N VAL A 277 33.36 -4.22 9.21
CA VAL A 277 33.66 -5.50 9.89
C VAL A 277 34.24 -6.53 8.92
N ILE A 278 33.73 -6.59 7.69
CA ILE A 278 34.24 -7.48 6.66
C ILE A 278 35.65 -7.07 6.21
N GLU A 279 35.87 -5.79 5.93
CA GLU A 279 37.18 -5.25 5.53
C GLU A 279 38.25 -5.51 6.60
N ASP A 280 37.88 -5.41 7.88
CA ASP A 280 38.80 -5.56 9.01
C ASP A 280 39.07 -7.01 9.43
N ARG A 281 38.05 -7.89 9.35
CA ARG A 281 38.09 -9.22 10.02
C ARG A 281 37.92 -10.41 9.10
N MET A 282 37.42 -10.22 7.87
CA MET A 282 37.06 -11.36 7.04
C MET A 282 38.30 -12.01 6.42
N PRO A 283 38.48 -13.34 6.56
CA PRO A 283 39.53 -14.05 5.84
C PRO A 283 39.33 -13.89 4.32
N PRO A 284 40.34 -13.42 3.54
CA PRO A 284 40.18 -13.20 2.10
C PRO A 284 39.81 -14.46 1.30
N GLN A 285 40.07 -15.63 1.87
CA GLN A 285 39.75 -16.94 1.29
C GLN A 285 38.23 -17.22 1.24
N MET A 286 37.44 -16.51 2.05
CA MET A 286 35.98 -16.60 2.08
C MET A 286 35.31 -15.70 1.04
N VAL A 287 36.06 -14.80 0.40
CA VAL A 287 35.55 -13.94 -0.68
C VAL A 287 35.52 -14.76 -1.98
N PRO A 288 34.37 -14.82 -2.69
CA PRO A 288 34.29 -15.46 -4.00
C PRO A 288 35.22 -14.79 -5.03
N GLU A 289 35.64 -15.54 -6.06
CA GLU A 289 36.40 -14.95 -7.20
C GLU A 289 35.63 -13.84 -7.90
N VAL A 290 34.31 -13.99 -7.98
CA VAL A 290 33.39 -12.98 -8.52
C VAL A 290 33.12 -11.83 -7.54
N GLY A 291 33.75 -11.79 -6.37
CA GLY A 291 33.54 -10.80 -5.33
C GLY A 291 32.31 -11.05 -4.45
N LEU A 292 32.39 -10.51 -3.22
CA LEU A 292 31.37 -10.57 -2.19
C LEU A 292 30.41 -9.38 -2.30
N THR A 293 29.15 -9.62 -1.97
CA THR A 293 28.05 -8.66 -1.93
C THR A 293 27.35 -8.83 -0.59
N LEU A 294 26.99 -7.70 0.02
CA LEU A 294 26.21 -7.61 1.25
C LEU A 294 25.05 -6.66 0.96
N ALA A 295 23.84 -7.03 1.39
CA ALA A 295 22.69 -6.16 1.33
C ALA A 295 21.77 -6.31 2.53
N TYR A 296 21.07 -5.23 2.84
CA TYR A 296 20.03 -5.13 3.86
C TYR A 296 18.84 -4.35 3.28
N ALA A 297 17.67 -4.97 3.25
CA ALA A 297 16.42 -4.39 2.79
C ALA A 297 15.62 -3.69 3.90
N LEU A 298 14.81 -2.71 3.48
CA LEU A 298 13.66 -2.25 4.27
C LEU A 298 12.64 -3.41 4.44
N PRO A 299 11.72 -3.34 5.42
CA PRO A 299 10.61 -4.28 5.49
C PRO A 299 9.78 -4.25 4.21
N TYR A 300 9.39 -5.43 3.71
CA TYR A 300 8.53 -5.60 2.53
C TYR A 300 8.95 -4.74 1.31
N PRO A 301 10.18 -4.95 0.78
CA PRO A 301 10.68 -4.13 -0.31
C PRO A 301 9.86 -4.37 -1.59
N GLN A 302 9.38 -3.29 -2.20
CA GLN A 302 8.64 -3.34 -3.48
C GLN A 302 9.58 -3.32 -4.69
N GLY A 303 10.88 -3.16 -4.47
CA GLY A 303 11.89 -3.21 -5.52
C GLY A 303 13.30 -2.93 -5.03
N TYR A 304 14.26 -3.01 -5.94
CA TYR A 304 15.70 -2.89 -5.61
C TYR A 304 16.08 -1.53 -4.99
N GLY A 305 15.30 -0.48 -5.23
CA GLY A 305 15.50 0.85 -4.62
C GLY A 305 15.28 0.88 -3.11
N GLU A 306 14.70 -0.18 -2.54
CA GLU A 306 14.45 -0.34 -1.10
C GLU A 306 15.43 -1.35 -0.45
N VAL A 307 16.42 -1.80 -1.21
CA VAL A 307 17.52 -2.66 -0.73
C VAL A 307 18.82 -1.87 -0.74
N CYS A 308 19.44 -1.73 0.44
CA CYS A 308 20.74 -1.10 0.58
C CYS A 308 21.85 -2.13 0.38
N GLY A 309 22.87 -1.79 -0.39
CA GLY A 309 24.02 -2.67 -0.61
C GLY A 309 25.23 -1.88 -1.12
N VAL A 310 26.33 -2.60 -1.28
CA VAL A 310 27.56 -2.03 -1.88
C VAL A 310 27.39 -1.94 -3.40
N GLU A 311 27.64 -0.77 -3.96
CA GLU A 311 27.81 -0.59 -5.40
C GLU A 311 29.09 -1.29 -5.86
N GLY A 312 28.93 -2.20 -6.83
CA GLY A 312 30.00 -3.14 -7.15
C GLY A 312 30.05 -4.26 -6.12
N ARG A 313 31.25 -4.53 -5.58
CA ARG A 313 31.52 -5.71 -4.73
C ARG A 313 32.62 -5.41 -3.72
N LEU A 314 32.73 -6.27 -2.71
CA LEU A 314 33.93 -6.39 -1.89
C LEU A 314 34.83 -7.45 -2.54
N VAL A 315 36.07 -7.07 -2.81
CA VAL A 315 37.05 -7.91 -3.52
C VAL A 315 38.24 -8.20 -2.65
N ARG A 316 38.93 -9.31 -2.94
CA ARG A 316 40.20 -9.63 -2.32
C ARG A 316 41.30 -8.77 -2.93
N THR A 317 42.07 -8.11 -2.09
CA THR A 317 43.24 -7.30 -2.48
C THR A 317 44.42 -7.73 -1.62
N GLY A 318 45.22 -8.66 -2.15
CA GLY A 318 46.29 -9.31 -1.38
C GLY A 318 45.72 -10.17 -0.24
N ASP A 319 46.06 -9.79 0.98
CA ASP A 319 45.65 -10.38 2.26
C ASP A 319 44.46 -9.65 2.91
N ARG A 320 43.86 -8.68 2.21
CA ARG A 320 42.72 -7.90 2.70
C ARG A 320 41.49 -8.04 1.82
N VAL A 321 40.36 -7.58 2.36
CA VAL A 321 39.11 -7.40 1.64
C VAL A 321 38.85 -5.89 1.53
N CYS A 322 38.54 -5.41 0.33
CA CYS A 322 38.30 -3.99 0.08
C CYS A 322 36.99 -3.82 -0.70
N ARG A 323 36.17 -2.84 -0.33
CA ARG A 323 35.01 -2.44 -1.13
C ARG A 323 35.43 -1.64 -2.37
N VAL A 324 34.74 -1.89 -3.48
CA VAL A 324 34.98 -1.18 -4.75
C VAL A 324 34.18 0.13 -4.84
N GLY A 325 32.96 0.16 -4.31
CA GLY A 325 32.08 1.32 -4.41
C GLY A 325 31.37 1.67 -3.09
N GLU A 326 30.40 2.58 -3.19
CA GLU A 326 29.70 3.13 -2.04
C GLU A 326 28.56 2.23 -1.56
N VAL A 327 28.17 2.41 -0.29
CA VAL A 327 26.96 1.80 0.27
C VAL A 327 25.78 2.71 -0.04
N ARG A 328 24.82 2.23 -0.83
CA ARG A 328 23.61 2.97 -1.20
C ARG A 328 22.40 2.06 -1.45
N PHE A 329 21.22 2.64 -1.35
CA PHE A 329 19.99 2.00 -1.83
C PHE A 329 20.05 1.78 -3.35
N GLY A 330 19.65 0.59 -3.80
CA GLY A 330 19.80 0.17 -5.18
C GLY A 330 21.25 -0.17 -5.59
N GLY A 331 22.19 -0.28 -4.64
CA GLY A 331 23.61 -0.51 -4.92
C GLY A 331 23.93 -1.88 -5.54
N SER A 332 23.12 -2.92 -5.28
CA SER A 332 23.35 -4.25 -5.83
C SER A 332 22.05 -5.00 -6.15
N ARG A 333 21.81 -5.24 -7.44
CA ARG A 333 20.64 -6.00 -7.92
C ARG A 333 20.73 -7.49 -7.65
N HIS A 334 21.94 -8.06 -7.67
CA HIS A 334 22.14 -9.51 -7.58
C HIS A 334 21.71 -10.06 -6.22
N ILE A 335 22.25 -9.48 -5.14
CA ILE A 335 21.92 -9.92 -3.78
C ILE A 335 20.53 -9.42 -3.35
N ALA A 336 20.03 -8.31 -3.92
CA ALA A 336 18.68 -7.84 -3.65
C ALA A 336 17.62 -8.87 -4.06
N ARG A 337 17.82 -9.60 -5.16
CA ARG A 337 16.93 -10.72 -5.53
C ARG A 337 16.86 -11.80 -4.46
N VAL A 338 18.01 -12.14 -3.86
CA VAL A 338 18.09 -13.14 -2.79
C VAL A 338 17.34 -12.67 -1.54
N VAL A 339 17.58 -11.41 -1.12
CA VAL A 339 16.89 -10.84 0.05
C VAL A 339 15.38 -10.78 -0.19
N MET A 340 14.95 -10.30 -1.35
CA MET A 340 13.53 -10.21 -1.70
C MET A 340 12.86 -11.60 -1.80
N ALA A 341 13.56 -12.58 -2.37
CA ALA A 341 13.07 -13.97 -2.43
C ALA A 341 12.93 -14.56 -1.02
N ALA A 342 13.91 -14.33 -0.14
CA ALA A 342 13.86 -14.78 1.24
C ALA A 342 12.69 -14.13 2.01
N GLN A 343 12.47 -12.83 1.82
CA GLN A 343 11.37 -12.11 2.46
C GLN A 343 9.98 -12.54 2.02
N ALA A 344 9.85 -13.19 0.86
CA ALA A 344 8.59 -13.79 0.45
C ALA A 344 8.17 -14.98 1.33
N PHE A 345 9.11 -15.59 2.05
CA PHE A 345 8.87 -16.70 2.99
C PHE A 345 8.98 -16.25 4.45
N ASP A 346 10.02 -15.47 4.78
CA ASP A 346 10.26 -14.91 6.11
C ASP A 346 10.49 -13.39 6.03
N PRO A 347 9.50 -12.55 6.36
CA PRO A 347 9.63 -11.09 6.33
C PRO A 347 10.79 -10.53 7.15
N GLU A 348 11.28 -11.25 8.16
CA GLU A 348 12.41 -10.86 9.01
C GLU A 348 13.78 -11.15 8.35
N ALA A 349 13.82 -11.98 7.29
CA ALA A 349 15.02 -12.31 6.52
C ALA A 349 15.45 -11.15 5.60
N ARG A 350 15.88 -10.04 6.19
CA ARG A 350 16.11 -8.76 5.49
C ARG A 350 17.55 -8.53 5.03
N CYS A 351 18.49 -9.38 5.43
CA CYS A 351 19.90 -9.20 5.12
C CYS A 351 20.47 -10.47 4.47
N ALA A 352 21.27 -10.29 3.42
CA ALA A 352 21.96 -11.41 2.78
C ALA A 352 23.38 -11.02 2.36
N MET A 353 24.26 -12.02 2.36
CA MET A 353 25.62 -11.92 1.88
C MET A 353 26.01 -13.19 1.13
N ASN A 354 26.72 -13.09 0.01
CA ASN A 354 27.27 -14.27 -0.66
C ASN A 354 28.70 -14.56 -0.20
N LEU A 355 28.99 -15.84 0.02
CA LEU A 355 30.30 -16.32 0.47
C LEU A 355 30.86 -17.31 -0.55
N ARG A 356 32.19 -17.46 -0.56
CA ARG A 356 32.83 -18.51 -1.36
C ARG A 356 32.40 -19.87 -0.84
N PHE A 357 31.84 -20.69 -1.72
CA PHE A 357 31.53 -22.07 -1.39
C PHE A 357 32.81 -22.88 -1.17
N SER A 358 32.87 -23.59 -0.06
CA SER A 358 33.77 -24.72 0.20
C SER A 358 33.15 -25.56 1.31
N GLU A 359 33.39 -26.87 1.32
CA GLU A 359 32.88 -27.73 2.40
C GLU A 359 33.34 -27.26 3.78
N GLU A 360 34.57 -26.73 3.86
CA GLU A 360 35.13 -26.19 5.08
C GLU A 360 34.37 -24.93 5.55
N ASN A 361 34.04 -24.00 4.64
CA ASN A 361 33.23 -22.84 4.98
C ASN A 361 31.82 -23.25 5.45
N VAL A 362 31.19 -24.24 4.80
CA VAL A 362 29.89 -24.76 5.22
C VAL A 362 29.97 -25.38 6.62
N LYS A 363 31.00 -26.18 6.91
CA LYS A 363 31.24 -26.76 8.25
C LYS A 363 31.43 -25.67 9.31
N ARG A 364 32.16 -24.59 9.00
CA ARG A 364 32.35 -23.44 9.90
C ARG A 364 31.04 -22.72 10.22
N LEU A 365 30.21 -22.47 9.21
CA LEU A 365 28.90 -21.83 9.40
C LEU A 365 27.97 -22.69 10.26
N ARG A 366 27.91 -24.02 10.02
CA ARG A 366 27.16 -24.95 10.88
C ARG A 366 27.63 -24.94 12.33
N ARG A 367 28.94 -24.97 12.57
CA ARG A 367 29.53 -24.90 13.92
C ARG A 367 29.22 -23.58 14.64
N SER A 368 28.92 -22.52 13.88
CA SER A 368 28.54 -21.22 14.42
C SER A 368 27.03 -21.12 14.71
N GLY A 369 26.28 -22.22 14.56
CA GLY A 369 24.85 -22.27 14.83
C GLY A 369 23.95 -21.88 13.67
N LEU A 370 24.50 -21.67 12.46
CA LEU A 370 23.70 -21.35 11.28
C LEU A 370 23.08 -22.61 10.66
N VAL A 371 21.80 -22.51 10.30
CA VAL A 371 21.09 -23.52 9.51
C VAL A 371 21.63 -23.48 8.08
N VAL A 372 21.84 -24.66 7.49
CA VAL A 372 22.34 -24.79 6.11
C VAL A 372 21.39 -25.67 5.33
N ALA A 373 20.88 -25.11 4.23
CA ALA A 373 20.12 -25.82 3.20
C ALA A 373 20.86 -25.77 1.86
N SER A 374 20.44 -26.62 0.92
CA SER A 374 21.01 -26.72 -0.43
C SER A 374 19.92 -27.06 -1.43
N PHE A 375 20.06 -26.56 -2.66
CA PHE A 375 19.19 -26.87 -3.79
C PHE A 375 20.03 -27.36 -4.97
N ASP A 376 19.42 -28.14 -5.86
CA ASP A 376 20.06 -28.63 -7.09
C ASP A 376 19.63 -27.80 -8.29
N ARG A 377 20.58 -27.22 -9.02
CA ARG A 377 20.31 -26.45 -10.23
C ARG A 377 19.68 -27.27 -11.35
N ALA A 378 19.77 -28.60 -11.32
CA ALA A 378 19.08 -29.45 -12.29
C ALA A 378 17.54 -29.28 -12.26
N GLY A 379 16.99 -28.77 -11.14
CA GLY A 379 15.55 -28.46 -11.00
C GLY A 379 15.16 -27.04 -11.42
N GLU A 380 16.08 -26.23 -11.95
CA GLU A 380 15.83 -24.81 -12.25
C GLU A 380 14.81 -24.62 -13.39
N PRO A 381 13.74 -23.82 -13.19
CA PRO A 381 12.78 -23.49 -14.24
C PRO A 381 13.36 -22.54 -15.31
N GLU A 382 12.98 -22.70 -16.58
CA GLU A 382 13.54 -21.95 -17.73
C GLU A 382 13.39 -20.41 -17.68
N MET A 383 12.48 -19.85 -16.87
CA MET A 383 12.17 -18.41 -16.87
C MET A 383 12.32 -17.72 -15.51
N VAL A 384 12.91 -18.38 -14.51
CA VAL A 384 13.10 -17.80 -13.17
C VAL A 384 14.59 -17.62 -12.89
N SER A 385 14.95 -16.52 -12.23
CA SER A 385 16.35 -16.34 -11.82
C SER A 385 16.77 -17.46 -10.89
N SER A 386 17.88 -18.15 -11.20
CA SER A 386 18.44 -19.24 -10.38
C SER A 386 18.56 -18.89 -8.90
N MET A 387 18.88 -17.63 -8.60
CA MET A 387 19.03 -17.14 -7.22
C MET A 387 17.70 -16.92 -6.51
N GLU A 388 16.65 -16.54 -7.24
CA GLU A 388 15.31 -16.35 -6.67
C GLU A 388 14.66 -17.72 -6.40
N TRP A 389 14.66 -18.58 -7.42
CA TRP A 389 14.15 -19.95 -7.29
C TRP A 389 14.96 -20.77 -6.28
N GLY A 390 16.28 -20.76 -6.38
CA GLY A 390 17.14 -21.53 -5.49
C GLY A 390 17.05 -21.08 -4.02
N THR A 391 16.89 -19.77 -3.77
CA THR A 391 16.64 -19.28 -2.41
C THR A 391 15.28 -19.75 -1.89
N ALA A 392 14.24 -19.69 -2.73
CA ALA A 392 12.92 -20.19 -2.38
C ALA A 392 12.93 -21.69 -2.05
N GLU A 393 13.59 -22.52 -2.87
CA GLU A 393 13.71 -23.96 -2.62
C GLU A 393 14.54 -24.29 -1.39
N ALA A 394 15.56 -23.48 -1.06
CA ALA A 394 16.39 -23.71 0.10
C ALA A 394 15.73 -23.29 1.43
N ILE A 395 14.75 -22.38 1.39
CA ILE A 395 14.06 -21.87 2.59
C ILE A 395 12.83 -22.71 2.93
N LYS A 396 12.15 -23.30 1.93
CA LYS A 396 11.08 -24.29 2.13
C LYS A 396 11.58 -25.48 2.95
#